data_AF-A0A023H835-F1
#
_entry.id   AF-A0A023H835-F1
#
_cell.length_a   1.000
_cell.length_b   1.000
_cell.length_c   1.000
_cell.angle_alpha   90.00
_cell.angle_beta   90.00
_cell.angle_gamma   90.00
#
_symmetry.space_group_name_H-M   'P 1'
#
loop_
_entity.id
_entity.type
_entity.pdbx_description
1 polymer ?
#
loop_
_entity_poly.entity_id
_entity_poly.type
_entity_poly.pdbx_seq_one_letter_code
_entity_poly.pdbx_strand_id
1 'polypeptide(L)'
;QVFDVLLPRMQKGEAIAGYNFWAWNGAGRTTRSNYWWQEGDDLNGDPPQEQQGMYGVFDTDTSTIAIIKEFNNNIHALGKK
;
A
#
# COMPACT_ATOMS: atom_id res chain seq x y z
N GLN A 1 2.01 -15.32 -1.34
CA GLN A 1 1.88 -13.90 -1.73
C GLN A 1 3.26 -13.22 -1.69
N VAL A 2 3.40 -11.96 -2.11
CA VAL A 2 4.71 -11.28 -2.25
C VAL A 2 5.51 -11.22 -0.93
N PHE A 3 4.84 -11.00 0.21
CA PHE A 3 5.50 -10.95 1.51
C PHE A 3 6.08 -12.31 1.97
N ASP A 4 5.47 -13.43 1.55
CA ASP A 4 6.01 -14.77 1.79
C ASP A 4 7.32 -15.02 1.02
N VAL A 5 7.56 -14.26 -0.05
CA VAL A 5 8.81 -14.31 -0.83
C VAL A 5 9.85 -13.36 -0.24
N LEU A 6 9.44 -12.15 0.15
CA LEU A 6 10.36 -11.13 0.65
C LEU A 6 10.89 -11.46 2.05
N LEU A 7 10.02 -11.82 3.01
CA LEU A 7 10.43 -11.98 4.40
C LEU A 7 11.56 -13.00 4.60
N PRO A 8 11.47 -14.23 4.05
CA PRO A 8 12.51 -15.23 4.28
C PRO A 8 13.86 -14.86 3.65
N ARG A 9 13.84 -14.11 2.54
CA ARG A 9 15.05 -13.64 1.85
C ARG A 9 15.72 -12.50 2.63
N MET A 10 14.93 -11.56 3.14
CA MET A 10 15.41 -10.51 4.04
C MET A 10 16.01 -11.10 5.32
N GLN A 11 15.37 -12.12 5.91
CA GLN A 11 15.87 -12.84 7.09
C GLN A 11 17.22 -13.54 6.86
N LYS A 12 17.50 -13.97 5.62
CA LYS A 12 18.79 -14.56 5.22
C LYS A 12 19.88 -13.52 4.96
N GLY A 13 19.58 -12.22 5.06
CA GLY A 13 20.52 -11.14 4.76
C GLY A 13 20.74 -10.90 3.27
N GLU A 14 19.82 -11.33 2.40
CA GLU A 14 19.88 -10.94 0.99
C GLU A 14 19.67 -9.42 0.84
N ALA A 15 20.19 -8.85 -0.26
CA ALA A 15 20.19 -7.41 -0.53
C ALA A 15 18.80 -6.85 -0.93
N ILE A 16 17.81 -7.01 -0.05
CA ILE A 16 16.45 -6.47 -0.17
C ILE A 16 16.27 -5.47 0.96
N ALA A 17 16.29 -4.18 0.64
CA ALA A 17 16.29 -3.10 1.63
C ALA A 17 14.90 -2.61 2.07
N GLY A 18 13.84 -3.10 1.43
CA GLY A 18 12.47 -2.69 1.74
C GLY A 18 11.53 -2.81 0.55
N TYR A 19 10.38 -2.16 0.65
CA TYR A 19 9.33 -2.17 -0.36
C TYR A 19 8.44 -0.92 -0.20
N ASN A 20 7.71 -0.57 -1.25
CA ASN A 20 6.61 0.37 -1.19
C ASN A 20 5.44 -0.27 -1.94
N PHE A 21 4.26 -0.34 -1.32
CA PHE A 21 3.06 -0.72 -2.04
C PHE A 21 2.55 0.50 -2.84
N TRP A 22 1.95 0.23 -4.00
CA TRP A 22 1.24 1.24 -4.77
C TRP A 22 -0.26 0.99 -4.61
N ALA A 23 -1.04 1.90 -4.04
CA ALA A 23 -0.67 3.18 -3.43
C ALA A 23 -1.53 3.43 -2.18
N TRP A 24 -1.39 4.57 -1.52
CA TRP A 24 -2.20 4.93 -0.36
C TRP A 24 -3.26 5.97 -0.72
N ASN A 25 -4.54 5.59 -0.63
CA ASN A 25 -5.67 6.52 -0.78
C ASN A 25 -6.06 7.13 0.57
N GLY A 26 -5.88 6.39 1.66
CA GLY A 26 -6.23 6.87 3.00
C GLY A 26 -7.69 7.28 3.09
N ALA A 27 -7.94 8.50 3.55
CA ALA A 27 -9.27 9.05 3.75
C ALA A 27 -9.92 9.62 2.47
N GLY A 28 -9.19 9.72 1.35
CA GLY A 28 -9.73 10.26 0.10
C GLY A 28 -10.89 9.41 -0.42
N ARG A 29 -11.92 10.06 -0.97
CA ARG A 29 -13.10 9.37 -1.54
C ARG A 29 -13.52 10.00 -2.85
N THR A 30 -14.01 9.17 -3.76
CA THR A 30 -14.69 9.65 -4.98
C THR A 30 -16.19 9.40 -4.88
N THR A 31 -16.97 10.39 -5.32
CA THR A 31 -18.41 10.26 -5.54
C THR A 31 -18.74 10.20 -7.04
N ARG A 32 -17.71 10.20 -7.90
CA ARG A 32 -17.84 10.14 -9.35
C ARG A 32 -18.30 8.73 -9.76
N SER A 33 -19.39 8.65 -10.52
CA SER A 33 -19.96 7.37 -10.96
C SER A 33 -19.03 6.57 -11.89
N ASN A 34 -18.10 7.24 -12.58
CA ASN A 34 -17.10 6.63 -13.45
C ASN A 34 -15.71 6.51 -12.79
N TYR A 35 -15.60 6.88 -11.51
CA TYR A 35 -14.35 6.88 -10.74
C TYR A 35 -13.22 7.74 -11.36
N TRP A 36 -13.49 8.63 -12.32
CA TRP A 36 -12.46 9.45 -12.93
C TRP A 36 -12.28 10.76 -12.17
N TRP A 37 -11.04 11.08 -11.80
CA TRP A 37 -10.72 12.30 -11.04
C TRP A 37 -11.06 13.57 -11.84
N GLN A 38 -11.52 14.61 -11.14
CA GLN A 38 -11.69 15.97 -11.65
C GLN A 38 -11.04 16.98 -10.71
N GLU A 39 -10.71 18.16 -11.23
CA GLU A 39 -10.17 19.24 -10.42
C GLU A 39 -11.13 19.59 -9.26
N GLY A 40 -10.58 19.61 -8.04
CA GLY A 40 -11.32 19.82 -6.80
C GLY A 40 -11.77 18.53 -6.10
N ASP A 41 -11.65 17.36 -6.72
CA ASP A 41 -11.87 16.08 -6.06
C ASP A 41 -10.71 15.74 -5.10
N ASP A 42 -11.02 14.94 -4.06
CA ASP A 42 -10.01 14.39 -3.15
C ASP A 42 -8.88 13.70 -3.91
N LEU A 43 -7.65 13.93 -3.47
CA LEU A 43 -6.48 13.25 -4.00
C LEU A 43 -6.37 11.85 -3.40
N ASN A 44 -6.05 10.89 -4.27
CA ASN A 44 -5.77 9.51 -3.93
C ASN A 44 -4.35 9.14 -4.37
N GLY A 45 -3.90 7.96 -3.95
CA GLY A 45 -2.70 7.33 -4.49
C GLY A 45 -2.87 6.90 -5.95
N ASP A 46 -4.11 6.63 -6.37
CA ASP A 46 -4.47 6.49 -7.78
C ASP A 46 -4.42 7.88 -8.47
N PRO A 47 -3.53 8.08 -9.44
CA PRO A 47 -3.33 9.37 -10.11
C PRO A 47 -4.42 9.66 -11.16
N PRO A 48 -4.61 10.93 -11.59
CA PRO A 48 -5.75 11.35 -12.42
C PRO A 48 -5.93 10.68 -13.80
N GLN A 49 -4.93 9.95 -14.30
CA GLN A 49 -5.05 9.17 -15.53
C GLN A 49 -5.62 7.76 -15.33
N GLU A 50 -5.88 7.36 -14.08
CA GLU A 50 -6.46 6.06 -13.69
C GLU A 50 -7.77 6.28 -12.91
N GLN A 51 -8.55 5.22 -12.73
CA GLN A 51 -9.74 5.27 -11.88
C GLN A 51 -9.37 5.40 -10.39
N GLN A 52 -10.02 6.32 -9.68
CA GLN A 52 -9.92 6.50 -8.24
C GLN A 52 -10.49 5.27 -7.51
N GLY A 53 -9.61 4.45 -6.92
CA GLY A 53 -9.94 3.16 -6.31
C GLY A 53 -9.42 1.94 -7.08
N MET A 54 -8.53 2.13 -8.08
CA MET A 54 -7.98 1.04 -8.89
C MET A 54 -6.98 0.17 -8.11
N TYR A 55 -5.96 0.77 -7.51
CA TYR A 55 -4.94 0.06 -6.72
C TYR A 55 -4.74 0.62 -5.31
N GLY A 56 -5.25 1.82 -5.07
CA GLY A 56 -5.04 2.48 -3.79
C GLY A 56 -5.73 1.78 -2.62
N VAL A 57 -5.03 1.77 -1.49
CA VAL A 57 -5.51 1.24 -0.21
C VAL A 57 -6.19 2.36 0.57
N PHE A 58 -7.46 2.17 0.93
CA PHE A 58 -8.22 3.09 1.77
C PHE A 58 -7.98 2.79 3.25
N ASP A 59 -8.19 3.80 4.11
CA ASP A 59 -8.12 3.65 5.58
C ASP A 59 -9.15 2.64 6.13
N THR A 60 -10.21 2.36 5.38
CA THR A 60 -11.22 1.35 5.68
C THR A 60 -10.85 -0.08 5.26
N ASP A 61 -9.75 -0.28 4.53
CA ASP A 61 -9.32 -1.60 4.02
C ASP A 61 -8.58 -2.39 5.12
N THR A 62 -9.30 -2.70 6.18
CA THR A 62 -8.74 -3.26 7.42
C THR A 62 -7.92 -4.54 7.22
N SER A 63 -8.31 -5.42 6.29
CA SER A 63 -7.58 -6.64 5.97
C SER A 63 -6.22 -6.34 5.31
N THR A 64 -6.19 -5.46 4.31
CA THR A 64 -4.96 -5.05 3.62
C THR A 64 -4.02 -4.32 4.58
N ILE A 65 -4.55 -3.40 5.40
CA ILE A 65 -3.78 -2.69 6.42
C ILE A 65 -3.18 -3.66 7.45
N ALA A 66 -3.92 -4.67 7.88
CA ALA A 66 -3.41 -5.68 8.82
C ALA A 66 -2.19 -6.43 8.25
N ILE A 67 -2.28 -6.85 6.98
CA ILE A 67 -1.19 -7.55 6.28
C ILE A 67 0.06 -6.65 6.16
N ILE A 68 -0.12 -5.39 5.74
CA ILE A 68 0.99 -4.42 5.63
C ILE A 68 1.62 -4.15 7.00
N LYS A 69 0.80 -3.96 8.04
CA LYS A 69 1.27 -3.70 9.41
C LYS A 69 2.08 -4.87 9.97
N GLU A 70 1.62 -6.10 9.77
CA GLU A 70 2.32 -7.30 10.20
C GLU A 70 3.69 -7.41 9.53
N PHE A 71 3.76 -7.26 8.20
CA PHE A 71 5.01 -7.35 7.48
C PHE A 71 5.98 -6.21 7.85
N ASN A 72 5.49 -4.97 8.03
CA ASN A 72 6.28 -3.84 8.52
C ASN A 72 6.90 -4.11 9.90
N ASN A 73 6.13 -4.67 10.84
CA ASN A 73 6.65 -5.02 12.15
C ASN A 73 7.76 -6.08 12.06
N ASN A 74 7.56 -7.09 11.20
CA ASN A 74 8.54 -8.16 11.00
C ASN A 74 9.88 -7.61 10.45
N ILE A 75 9.86 -6.76 9.42
CA ILE A 75 11.10 -6.19 8.86
C ILE A 75 11.75 -5.17 9.79
N HIS A 76 10.97 -4.41 10.57
CA HIS A 76 11.51 -3.47 11.56
C HIS A 76 12.28 -4.20 12.67
N ALA A 77 11.84 -5.39 13.05
CA ALA A 77 12.54 -6.24 14.02
C ALA A 77 13.88 -6.78 13.47
N LEU A 78 14.05 -6.92 12.15
CA LEU A 78 15.31 -7.36 11.54
C LEU A 78 16.41 -6.30 11.65
N GLY A 79 16.06 -5.02 11.49
CA GLY A 79 17.02 -3.91 11.57
C GLY A 79 17.50 -3.56 12.99
N LYS A 80 16.97 -4.23 14.02
CA LYS A 80 17.39 -4.06 15.42
C LYS A 80 18.40 -5.10 15.89
N LYS A 81 18.72 -6.08 15.05
CA LYS A 81 19.76 -7.10 15.31
C LYS A 81 21.11 -6.63 14.78
#